data_AF-A0A0S1XFB9-F1
#
_entry.id   AF-A0A0S1XFB9-F1
#
_cell.length_a   1.000
_cell.length_b   1.000
_cell.length_c   1.000
_cell.angle_alpha   90.00
_cell.angle_beta   90.00
_cell.angle_gamma   90.00
#
_symmetry.space_group_name_H-M   'P 1'
#
loop_
_entity.id
_entity.type
_entity.pdbx_description
1 polymer ?
#
loop_
_entity_poly.entity_id
_entity_poly.type
_entity_poly.pdbx_seq_one_letter_code
_entity_poly.pdbx_strand_id
1 'polypeptide(L)' 'MPLLIEYFDISQLDRFREALKKVEELRKVIEVKVVNIELEDNKIKLVLSFKEEDRDLVFSAFPKAFGLGGVE' A
#
# COMPACT_ATOMS: atom_id res chain seq x y z
N MET A 1 1.96 6.40 12.95
CA MET A 1 2.49 5.61 11.80
C MET A 1 1.75 6.08 10.55
N PRO A 2 2.45 6.56 9.52
CA PRO A 2 1.83 6.97 8.26
C PRO A 2 1.09 5.83 7.57
N LEU A 3 0.09 6.19 6.77
CA LEU A 3 -0.68 5.26 5.96
C LEU A 3 -0.49 5.55 4.47
N LEU A 4 -0.42 4.47 3.69
CA LEU A 4 -0.47 4.51 2.24
C LEU A 4 -1.73 3.79 1.78
N ILE A 5 -2.51 4.45 0.93
CA ILE A 5 -3.74 3.92 0.36
C ILE A 5 -3.56 3.83 -1.15
N GLU A 6 -3.74 2.63 -1.70
CA GLU A 6 -3.78 2.43 -3.15
C GLU A 6 -5.05 1.69 -3.57
N TYR A 7 -5.62 2.15 -4.68
CA TYR A 7 -6.85 1.60 -5.25
C TYR A 7 -6.52 0.86 -6.55
N PHE A 8 -7.02 -0.37 -6.65
CA PHE A 8 -6.89 -1.21 -7.83
C PHE A 8 -8.27 -1.50 -8.40
N ASP A 9 -8.44 -1.35 -9.71
CA ASP A 9 -9.69 -1.78 -10.36
C ASP A 9 -9.80 -3.31 -10.28
N ILE A 10 -10.99 -3.83 -9.95
CA ILE A 10 -11.21 -5.28 -9.86
C ILE A 10 -11.02 -5.99 -11.20
N SER A 11 -11.18 -5.28 -12.32
CA SER A 11 -10.87 -5.83 -13.66
C SER A 11 -9.37 -6.02 -13.88
N GLN A 12 -8.53 -5.47 -12.99
CA GLN A 12 -7.06 -5.48 -13.06
C GLN A 12 -6.43 -6.24 -11.87
N LEU A 13 -6.98 -7.41 -11.51
CA LEU A 13 -6.45 -8.24 -10.41
C LEU A 13 -4.95 -8.56 -10.53
N ASP A 14 -4.41 -8.63 -11.74
CA ASP A 14 -2.99 -8.87 -11.94
C ASP A 14 -2.13 -7.75 -11.33
N ARG A 15 -2.55 -6.48 -11.48
CA ARG A 15 -1.89 -5.33 -10.85
C ARG A 15 -1.97 -5.38 -9.33
N PHE A 16 -3.12 -5.78 -8.79
CA PHE A 16 -3.28 -5.97 -7.35
C PHE A 16 -2.36 -7.08 -6.84
N ARG A 17 -2.25 -8.20 -7.56
CA ARG A 17 -1.31 -9.28 -7.24
C ARG A 17 0.14 -8.81 -7.28
N GLU A 18 0.53 -8.02 -8.27
CA GLU A 18 1.87 -7.41 -8.34
C GLU A 18 2.14 -6.47 -7.17
N ALA A 19 1.14 -5.68 -6.75
CA ALA A 19 1.24 -4.83 -5.58
C ALA A 19 1.48 -5.66 -4.30
N LEU A 20 0.75 -6.75 -4.09
CA LEU A 20 0.98 -7.64 -2.95
C LEU A 20 2.38 -8.26 -2.97
N LYS A 21 2.90 -8.65 -4.14
CA LYS A 21 4.30 -9.11 -4.25
C LYS A 21 5.29 -8.02 -3.84
N LYS A 22 5.07 -6.76 -4.26
CA LYS A 22 5.90 -5.64 -3.83
C LYS A 22 5.85 -5.42 -2.32
N VAL A 23 4.68 -5.58 -1.69
CA VAL A 23 4.57 -5.52 -0.23
C VAL A 23 5.45 -6.58 0.43
N GLU A 24 5.43 -7.81 -0.08
CA GLU A 24 6.27 -8.90 0.44
C GLU A 24 7.78 -8.62 0.24
N GLU A 25 8.18 -8.02 -0.88
CA GLU A 25 9.57 -7.61 -1.09
C GLU A 25 9.97 -6.48 -0.13
N LEU A 26 9.11 -5.48 0.09
CA LEU A 26 9.37 -4.40 1.06
C LEU A 26 9.51 -4.94 2.48
N ARG A 27 8.70 -5.94 2.86
CA ARG A 27 8.76 -6.58 4.19
C ARG A 27 10.10 -7.25 4.50
N LYS A 28 10.93 -7.53 3.49
CA LYS A 28 12.29 -8.06 3.71
C LYS A 28 13.28 -6.99 4.17
N VAL A 29 12.95 -5.71 3.95
CA VAL A 29 13.85 -4.57 4.18
C VAL A 29 13.32 -3.68 5.31
N ILE A 30 12.00 -3.48 5.38
CA ILE A 30 11.34 -2.54 6.30
C ILE A 30 10.09 -3.14 6.95
N GLU A 31 9.64 -2.55 8.05
CA GLU A 31 8.40 -2.99 8.71
C GLU A 31 7.17 -2.39 8.02
N VAL A 32 6.55 -3.17 7.13
CA VAL A 32 5.29 -2.81 6.44
C VAL A 32 4.17 -3.77 6.82
N LYS A 33 3.05 -3.23 7.30
CA LYS A 33 1.84 -3.97 7.67
C LYS A 33 0.74 -3.67 6.67
N VAL A 34 0.06 -4.71 6.20
CA VAL A 34 -1.22 -4.54 5.51
C VAL A 34 -2.25 -4.34 6.61
N VAL A 35 -2.78 -3.13 6.71
CA VAL A 35 -3.79 -2.77 7.71
C VAL A 35 -5.15 -3.26 7.27
N ASN A 36 -5.43 -3.14 5.97
CA ASN A 36 -6.75 -3.44 5.44
C ASN A 36 -6.72 -3.76 3.94
N ILE A 37 -7.63 -4.64 3.52
CA ILE A 37 -7.96 -4.92 2.12
C ILE A 37 -9.47 -4.99 2.03
N GLU A 38 -10.06 -4.00 1.36
CA GLU A 38 -11.51 -3.89 1.20
C GLU A 38 -11.89 -3.79 -0.27
N LEU A 39 -13.08 -4.31 -0.60
CA LEU A 39 -13.72 -4.06 -1.88
C LEU A 39 -14.70 -2.90 -1.71
N GLU A 40 -14.43 -1.77 -2.38
CA GLU A 40 -15.30 -0.60 -2.42
C GLU A 40 -15.78 -0.38 -3.87
N ASP A 41 -17.09 -0.49 -4.09
CA ASP A 41 -17.77 -0.47 -5.39
C ASP A 41 -17.23 -1.51 -6.39
N ASN A 42 -16.14 -1.17 -7.09
CA ASN A 42 -15.43 -2.01 -8.07
C ASN A 42 -13.90 -1.88 -7.94
N LYS A 43 -13.42 -1.38 -6.80
CA LYS A 43 -12.01 -1.18 -6.53
C LYS A 43 -11.60 -1.92 -5.27
N ILE A 44 -10.44 -2.53 -5.33
CA ILE A 44 -9.76 -3.08 -4.16
C ILE A 44 -8.94 -1.95 -3.56
N LYS A 45 -9.26 -1.58 -2.32
CA LYS A 45 -8.49 -0.64 -1.51
C LYS A 45 -7.48 -1.42 -0.69
N LEU A 46 -6.21 -1.13 -0.91
CA LEU A 46 -5.10 -1.63 -0.11
C LEU A 46 -4.62 -0.52 0.82
N VAL A 47 -4.61 -0.80 2.13
CA VAL A 47 -4.09 0.13 3.14
C VAL A 47 -2.84 -0.47 3.77
N LEU A 48 -1.72 0.25 3.68
CA LEU A 48 -0.44 -0.11 4.27
C LEU A 48 -0.08 0.85 5.41
N SER A 49 0.53 0.33 6.46
CA SER A 49 1.14 1.09 7.55
C SER A 49 2.63 0.78 7.61
N PHE A 50 3.44 1.80 7.85
CA PHE A 50 4.90 1.74 7.87
C PHE A 50 5.46 2.80 8.83
N LYS A 51 6.76 2.75 9.09
CA LYS A 51 7.43 3.77 9.90
C LYS A 51 7.67 5.03 9.07
N GLU A 52 7.66 6.19 9.71
CA GLU A 52 7.83 7.47 9.00
C GLU A 52 9.18 7.59 8.29
N GLU A 53 10.24 7.00 8.85
CA GLU A 53 11.58 6.93 8.24
C GLU A 53 11.61 6.19 6.89
N ASP A 54 10.67 5.26 6.66
CA ASP A 54 10.61 4.42 5.47
C ASP A 54 9.75 5.03 4.35
N ARG A 55 9.24 6.25 4.55
CA ARG A 55 8.28 6.91 3.66
C ARG A 55 8.75 6.93 2.21
N ASP A 56 9.92 7.47 1.94
CA ASP A 56 10.43 7.60 0.57
C ASP A 56 10.54 6.25 -0.15
N LEU A 57 10.96 5.21 0.57
CA LEU A 57 11.07 3.85 0.02
C LEU A 57 9.69 3.28 -0.36
N VAL A 58 8.71 3.44 0.53
CA VAL A 58 7.34 2.95 0.33
C VAL A 58 6.65 3.68 -0.82
N PHE A 59 6.75 5.02 -0.90
CA PHE A 59 6.18 5.80 -2.01
C PHE A 59 6.90 5.56 -3.34
N SER A 60 8.20 5.24 -3.34
CA SER A 60 8.92 4.85 -4.55
C SER A 60 8.39 3.51 -5.11
N ALA A 61 8.04 2.55 -4.25
CA ALA A 61 7.47 1.27 -4.66
C ALA A 61 6.02 1.39 -5.19
N PHE A 62 5.27 2.38 -4.67
CA PHE A 62 3.86 2.64 -4.96
C PHE A 62 3.61 4.10 -5.40
N PRO A 63 4.07 4.48 -6.62
CA PRO A 63 4.05 5.87 -7.07
C PRO A 63 2.66 6.45 -7.34
N LYS A 64 1.62 5.61 -7.39
CA LYS A 64 0.22 6.02 -7.61
C LYS A 64 -0.60 6.08 -6.32
N ALA A 65 0.01 5.73 -5.20
CA ALA A 65 -0.68 5.68 -3.94
C ALA A 65 -0.79 7.05 -3.28
N PHE A 66 -1.85 7.23 -2.51
CA PHE A 66 -2.07 8.44 -1.73
C PHE A 66 -1.51 8.24 -0.32
N GLY A 67 -0.70 9.20 0.11
CA GLY A 67 -0.19 9.25 1.48
C GLY A 67 -1.09 10.06 2.38
N LEU A 68 -1.58 9.45 3.45
CA LEU A 68 -2.11 10.20 4.58
C LEU A 68 -0.98 10.35 5.59
N GLY A 69 -0.48 11.58 5.73
CA GLY A 69 0.37 11.95 6.87
C GLY A 69 -0.36 11.61 8.16
N GLY A 70 0.38 11.09 9.14
CA GLY A 70 -0.17 10.46 10.33
C GLY A 70 -1.34 11.26 10.92
N VAL A 71 -2.47 10.57 11.10
CA VAL A 71 -3.54 11.09 11.94
C VAL A 71 -2.98 11.10 13.35
N GLU A 72 -2.80 12.31 13.90
CA GLU A 72 -2.58 12.51 15.35
C GLU A 72 -3.72 11.90 16.17
#